data_AF-A0AAU7NV98-F1
#
_entry.id   AF-A0AAU7NV98-F1
#
_cell.length_a   1.000
_cell.length_b   1.000
_cell.length_c   1.000
_cell.angle_alpha   90.00
_cell.angle_beta   90.00
_cell.angle_gamma   90.00
#
_symmetry.space_group_name_H-M   'P 1'
#
loop_
_entity.id
_entity.type
_entity.pdbx_description
1 polymer ?
#
loop_
_entity_poly.entity_id
_entity_poly.type
_entity_poly.pdbx_seq_one_letter_code
_entity_poly.pdbx_strand_id
1 'polypeptide(L)'
;MKRVLNKAGLRRSWMLVFLMVLLPISVEAEEDGRYHAIVLHEGGRTGQSGSFMPKVFIIDSKQGHMWTWEQKTKLQTPKGEFALGTVLTYQGQVRPGKQIGDMVDQAVGR
;
A
#
# COMPACT_ATOMS: atom_id res chain seq x y z
N MET A 1 -38.42 53.13 -2.04
CA MET A 1 -37.53 52.59 -3.11
C MET A 1 -37.45 51.07 -2.95
N LYS A 2 -38.05 50.28 -3.86
CA LYS A 2 -37.98 48.80 -3.81
C LYS A 2 -36.83 48.34 -4.72
N ARG A 3 -35.78 47.70 -4.16
CA ARG A 3 -34.69 47.09 -4.95
C ARG A 3 -35.27 45.93 -5.75
N VAL A 4 -35.17 45.99 -7.08
CA VAL A 4 -35.51 44.88 -7.95
C VAL A 4 -34.40 43.84 -7.81
N LEU A 5 -34.72 42.74 -7.14
CA LEU A 5 -33.79 41.63 -6.94
C LEU A 5 -33.56 40.93 -8.30
N ASN A 6 -32.34 41.01 -8.81
CA ASN A 6 -31.98 40.46 -10.11
C ASN A 6 -31.94 38.92 -10.06
N LYS A 7 -33.10 38.29 -10.33
CA LYS A 7 -33.31 36.83 -10.29
C LYS A 7 -32.34 36.07 -11.22
N ALA A 8 -31.85 36.71 -12.28
CA ALA A 8 -30.87 36.13 -13.19
C ALA A 8 -29.49 35.95 -12.54
N GLY A 9 -29.06 36.91 -11.70
CA GLY A 9 -27.83 36.79 -10.92
C GLY A 9 -27.91 35.71 -9.85
N LEU A 10 -29.09 35.55 -9.23
CA LEU A 10 -29.34 34.51 -8.23
C LEU A 10 -29.27 33.10 -8.83
N ARG A 11 -29.85 32.90 -10.04
CA ARG A 11 -29.79 31.62 -10.76
C ARG A 11 -28.38 31.26 -11.22
N ARG A 12 -27.61 32.24 -11.71
CA ARG A 12 -26.20 32.05 -12.08
C ARG A 12 -25.33 31.69 -10.88
N SER A 13 -25.57 32.33 -9.73
CA SER A 13 -24.88 32.02 -8.47
C SER A 13 -25.15 30.58 -8.01
N TRP A 14 -26.40 30.14 -8.08
CA TRP A 14 -26.76 28.76 -7.72
C TRP A 14 -26.18 27.72 -8.67
N MET A 15 -26.08 28.03 -9.96
CA MET A 15 -25.47 27.14 -10.94
C MET A 15 -23.95 26.99 -10.71
N LEU A 16 -23.27 28.06 -10.29
CA LEU A 16 -21.85 28.03 -9.92
C LEU A 16 -21.59 27.21 -8.65
N VAL A 17 -22.48 27.29 -7.65
CA VAL A 17 -22.41 26.46 -6.44
C VAL A 17 -22.62 24.99 -6.77
N PHE A 18 -23.60 24.68 -7.63
CA PHE A 18 -23.86 23.30 -8.06
C PHE A 18 -22.70 22.72 -8.87
N LEU A 19 -22.05 23.54 -9.70
CA LEU A 19 -20.88 23.15 -10.47
C LEU A 19 -19.65 22.90 -9.58
N MET A 20 -19.48 23.63 -8.46
CA MET A 20 -18.42 23.34 -7.49
C MET A 20 -18.63 22.04 -6.71
N VAL A 21 -19.88 21.66 -6.43
CA VAL A 21 -20.20 20.41 -5.71
C VAL A 21 -19.99 19.16 -6.58
N LEU A 22 -20.02 19.32 -7.91
CA LEU A 22 -19.80 18.26 -8.89
C LEU A 22 -18.33 18.02 -9.25
N LEU A 23 -17.39 18.79 -8.70
CA LEU A 23 -15.96 18.56 -8.94
C LEU A 23 -15.48 17.37 -8.09
N PRO A 24 -15.04 16.25 -8.68
CA PRO A 24 -14.44 15.17 -7.91
C PRO A 24 -13.12 15.65 -7.31
N ILE A 25 -13.06 15.76 -5.98
CA ILE A 25 -11.81 16.02 -5.26
C ILE A 25 -11.07 14.68 -5.17
N SER A 26 -10.42 14.27 -6.25
CA SER A 26 -9.61 13.06 -6.26
C SER A 26 -8.23 13.35 -6.81
N VAL A 27 -7.42 14.01 -5.99
CA VAL A 27 -5.97 13.99 -6.15
C VAL A 27 -5.38 13.71 -4.77
N GLU A 28 -5.37 12.43 -4.38
CA GLU A 28 -4.31 11.95 -3.50
C GLU A 28 -3.03 12.08 -4.33
N ALA A 29 -2.35 13.21 -4.21
CA ALA A 29 -0.99 13.37 -4.68
C ALA A 29 -0.12 12.48 -3.78
N GLU A 30 0.00 11.21 -4.17
CA GLU A 30 0.90 10.26 -3.56
C GLU A 30 2.31 10.61 -4.06
N GLU A 31 2.93 11.63 -3.46
CA GLU A 31 4.31 12.05 -3.77
C GLU A 31 5.34 10.95 -3.47
N ASP A 32 4.94 9.94 -2.70
CA ASP A 32 5.75 8.80 -2.28
C ASP A 32 4.92 7.54 -2.60
N GLY A 33 5.13 6.98 -3.79
CA GLY A 33 4.23 6.01 -4.42
C GLY A 33 3.74 4.87 -3.51
N ARG A 34 2.54 4.33 -3.80
CA ARG A 34 1.78 3.35 -2.99
C ARG A 34 2.55 2.23 -2.34
N TYR A 35 3.61 1.77 -2.99
CA TYR A 35 4.41 0.66 -2.51
C TYR A 35 5.75 1.17 -2.00
N HIS A 36 6.00 1.03 -0.70
CA HIS A 36 7.29 1.33 -0.12
C HIS A 36 8.11 0.06 0.02
N ALA A 37 9.36 0.11 -0.45
CA ALA A 37 10.31 -1.00 -0.39
C ALA A 37 11.44 -0.70 0.60
N ILE A 38 11.65 -1.60 1.57
CA ILE A 38 12.64 -1.48 2.63
C ILE A 38 13.61 -2.65 2.53
N VAL A 39 14.91 -2.35 2.38
CA VAL A 39 15.94 -3.38 2.32
C VAL A 39 16.22 -3.90 3.75
N LEU A 40 15.95 -5.18 3.97
CA LEU A 40 16.26 -5.87 5.22
C LEU A 40 17.71 -6.36 5.17
N HIS A 41 18.58 -5.70 5.91
CA HIS A 41 20.03 -5.96 5.90
C HIS A 41 20.46 -7.21 6.69
N GLU A 42 19.52 -7.96 7.29
CA GLU A 42 19.80 -9.21 8.04
C GLU A 42 19.71 -10.49 7.18
N GLY A 43 20.03 -10.43 5.89
CA GLY A 43 20.25 -11.63 5.07
C GLY A 43 21.63 -12.24 5.30
N GLY A 44 21.96 -12.65 6.54
CA GLY A 44 23.32 -13.12 6.82
C GLY A 44 23.75 -13.36 8.27
N ARG A 45 22.83 -13.52 9.24
CA ARG A 45 23.24 -14.07 10.55
C ARG A 45 23.63 -15.54 10.36
N THR A 46 24.86 -15.85 10.78
CA THR A 46 25.54 -17.14 10.68
C THR A 46 24.64 -18.27 11.16
N GLY A 47 24.02 -19.01 10.23
CA GLY A 47 23.17 -20.16 10.52
C GLY A 47 21.94 -20.33 9.62
N GLN A 48 21.41 -19.25 9.02
CA GLN A 48 20.34 -19.34 8.03
C GLN A 48 20.91 -19.43 6.61
N SER A 49 21.22 -20.66 6.20
CA SER A 49 21.58 -20.98 4.81
C SER A 49 20.39 -20.72 3.90
N GLY A 50 20.43 -19.67 3.07
CA GLY A 50 19.41 -19.50 2.03
C GLY A 50 19.65 -18.41 1.00
N SER A 51 20.04 -17.20 1.41
CA SER A 51 20.16 -16.04 0.51
C SER A 51 21.47 -15.28 0.73
N PHE A 52 22.20 -15.03 -0.35
CA PHE A 52 23.36 -14.12 -0.40
C PHE A 52 22.97 -12.69 -0.80
N MET A 53 21.69 -12.45 -1.08
CA MET A 53 21.15 -11.17 -1.51
C MET A 53 20.23 -10.60 -0.42
N PRO A 54 20.15 -9.27 -0.28
CA PRO A 54 19.28 -8.66 0.71
C PRO A 54 17.80 -9.02 0.44
N LYS A 55 17.07 -9.34 1.51
CA LYS A 55 15.61 -9.47 1.47
C LYS A 55 15.01 -8.07 1.42
N VAL A 56 13.97 -7.87 0.62
CA VAL A 56 13.24 -6.60 0.56
C VAL A 56 11.85 -6.79 1.13
N PHE A 57 11.45 -5.93 2.06
CA PHE A 57 10.09 -5.84 2.55
C PHE A 57 9.31 -4.80 1.76
N ILE A 58 8.11 -5.13 1.31
CA ILE A 58 7.25 -4.24 0.52
C ILE A 58 5.94 -4.05 1.28
N ILE A 59 5.52 -2.80 1.48
CA ILE A 59 4.23 -2.45 2.08
C ILE A 59 3.42 -1.54 1.17
N ASP A 60 2.15 -1.88 0.98
CA ASP A 60 1.13 -1.05 0.35
C ASP A 60 0.61 -0.04 1.38
N SER A 61 0.94 1.24 1.22
CA SER A 61 0.53 2.32 2.14
C SER A 61 -0.98 2.57 2.13
N LYS A 62 -1.69 2.17 1.06
CA LYS A 62 -3.13 2.41 0.88
C LYS A 62 -3.97 1.31 1.52
N GLN A 63 -3.60 0.05 1.30
CA GLN A 63 -4.39 -1.10 1.78
C GLN A 63 -3.69 -1.90 2.88
N GLY A 64 -2.43 -1.61 3.18
CA GLY A 64 -1.65 -2.27 4.23
C GLY A 64 -1.18 -3.68 3.88
N HIS A 65 -1.31 -4.12 2.63
CA HIS A 65 -0.78 -5.41 2.19
C HIS A 65 0.75 -5.44 2.24
N MET A 66 1.31 -6.58 2.62
CA MET A 66 2.74 -6.74 2.84
C MET A 66 3.29 -7.95 2.10
N TRP A 67 4.50 -7.80 1.57
CA TRP A 67 5.24 -8.88 0.93
C TRP A 67 6.71 -8.86 1.33
N THR A 68 7.38 -10.00 1.20
CA THR A 68 8.84 -10.07 1.15
C THR A 68 9.30 -10.57 -0.21
N TRP A 69 10.27 -9.88 -0.77
CA TRP A 69 10.92 -10.23 -2.01
C TRP A 69 12.34 -10.73 -1.74
N GLU A 70 12.65 -11.93 -2.22
CA GLU A 70 13.94 -12.59 -2.05
C GLU A 70 14.49 -13.02 -3.41
N GLN A 71 15.70 -12.60 -3.73
CA GLN A 71 16.41 -13.04 -4.93
C GLN A 71 17.35 -14.21 -4.63
N LYS A 72 17.59 -15.06 -5.61
CA LYS A 72 18.54 -16.20 -5.54
C LYS A 72 18.25 -17.13 -4.35
N THR A 73 16.97 -17.33 -4.05
CA THR A 73 16.54 -18.33 -3.06
C THR A 73 16.69 -19.73 -3.67
N LYS A 74 17.15 -20.69 -2.85
CA LYS A 74 17.15 -22.12 -3.22
C LYS A 74 15.72 -22.64 -3.27
N LEU A 75 15.23 -22.92 -4.47
CA LEU A 75 13.93 -23.53 -4.72
C LEU A 75 14.12 -25.02 -4.98
N GLN A 76 13.34 -25.87 -4.30
CA GLN A 76 13.30 -27.30 -4.63
C GLN A 76 12.55 -27.49 -5.95
N THR A 77 13.15 -28.25 -6.86
CA THR A 77 12.48 -28.70 -8.08
C THR A 77 11.73 -30.01 -7.80
N PRO A 78 10.71 -30.37 -8.62
CA PRO A 78 10.03 -31.66 -8.50
C PRO A 78 10.95 -32.88 -8.64
N LYS A 79 12.17 -32.70 -9.16
CA LYS A 79 13.19 -33.75 -9.31
C LYS A 79 14.16 -33.84 -8.13
N GLY A 80 13.96 -33.05 -7.08
CA GLY A 80 14.84 -33.00 -5.90
C GLY A 80 16.12 -32.19 -6.09
N GLU A 81 16.27 -31.50 -7.23
CA GLU A 81 17.36 -30.56 -7.48
C GLU A 81 17.04 -29.19 -6.89
N PHE A 82 18.04 -28.32 -6.78
CA PHE A 82 17.83 -26.92 -6.37
C PHE A 82 18.04 -25.97 -7.54
N ALA A 83 17.08 -25.08 -7.75
CA ALA A 83 17.21 -23.94 -8.66
C ALA A 83 17.35 -22.66 -7.85
N LEU A 84 18.11 -21.69 -8.36
CA LEU A 84 18.10 -20.34 -7.82
C LEU A 84 16.95 -19.57 -8.46
N GLY A 85 16.07 -19.01 -7.65
CA GLY A 85 14.92 -18.26 -8.13
C GLY A 85 14.64 -17.01 -7.32
N THR A 86 13.66 -16.26 -7.81
CA THR A 86 13.12 -15.08 -7.15
C THR A 86 11.79 -15.45 -6.54
N VAL A 87 11.60 -15.14 -5.26
CA VAL A 87 10.37 -15.43 -4.51
C VAL A 87 9.75 -14.14 -4.05
N LEU A 88 8.45 -14.01 -4.25
CA LEU A 88 7.61 -12.99 -3.63
C LEU A 88 6.62 -13.69 -2.70
N THR A 89 6.77 -13.48 -1.39
CA THR A 89 5.94 -14.12 -0.37
C THR A 89 4.99 -13.09 0.22
N TYR A 90 3.69 -13.35 0.17
CA TYR A 90 2.70 -12.53 0.86
C TYR A 90 2.77 -12.76 2.37
N GLN A 91 2.88 -11.69 3.14
CA GLN A 91 3.05 -11.74 4.60
C GLN A 91 1.75 -11.43 5.36
N GLY A 92 0.74 -10.88 4.68
CA GLY A 92 -0.52 -10.50 5.27
C GLY A 92 -0.85 -9.02 5.05
N GLN A 93 -1.78 -8.52 5.84
CA GLN A 93 -2.30 -7.15 5.73
C GLN A 93 -2.30 -6.51 7.12
N VAL A 94 -1.71 -5.32 7.23
CA VAL A 94 -1.85 -4.46 8.41
C VAL A 94 -3.01 -3.50 8.22
N ARG A 95 -3.63 -3.07 9.33
CA ARG A 95 -4.53 -1.92 9.32
C ARG A 95 -3.84 -0.76 10.03
N PRO A 96 -4.05 0.49 9.59
CA PRO A 96 -3.62 1.65 10.35
C PRO A 96 -4.15 1.56 11.79
N GLY A 97 -3.24 1.39 12.74
CA GLY A 97 -3.53 1.40 14.18
C GLY A 97 -3.32 2.79 14.78
N LYS A 98 -3.62 2.93 16.08
CA LYS A 98 -3.25 4.16 16.81
C LYS A 98 -1.76 4.18 17.13
N GLN A 99 -1.11 3.02 17.16
CA GLN A 99 0.31 2.86 17.41
C GLN A 99 0.96 1.83 16.46
N ILE A 100 2.27 1.97 16.25
CA ILE A 100 3.07 0.96 15.53
C ILE A 100 3.00 -0.35 16.32
N GLY A 101 2.54 -1.43 15.67
CA GLY A 101 2.44 -2.75 16.29
C GLY A 101 1.03 -3.16 16.73
N ASP A 102 0.02 -2.30 16.56
CA ASP A 102 -1.38 -2.70 16.74
C ASP A 102 -1.75 -3.78 15.71
N MET A 103 -1.81 -5.04 16.14
CA MET A 103 -2.27 -6.15 15.31
C MET A 103 -3.80 -6.28 15.39
N VAL A 104 -4.45 -6.42 14.24
CA VAL A 104 -5.87 -6.82 14.19
C VAL A 104 -5.90 -8.33 14.34
N ASP A 105 -6.58 -8.80 15.38
CA ASP A 105 -6.74 -10.20 15.82
C ASP A 105 -6.20 -11.26 14.84
N GLN A 106 -5.19 -12.01 15.30
CA GLN A 106 -4.88 -13.31 14.73
C GLN A 106 -6.16 -14.15 14.76
N ALA A 107 -6.68 -14.50 13.59
CA ALA A 107 -7.66 -15.57 13.49
C ALA A 107 -6.96 -16.84 14.00
N VAL A 108 -7.18 -17.14 15.28
CA VAL A 108 -6.82 -18.42 15.89
C VAL A 108 -7.61 -19.48 15.11
N GLY A 109 -6.93 -20.14 14.18
CA GLY A 109 -7.44 -21.33 13.52
C GLY A 109 -7.82 -22.34 14.60
N ARG A 110 -9.09 -22.73 14.58
CA ARG A 110 -9.55 -23.97 15.21
C ARG A 110 -9.31 -25.13 14.26
#